data_AF-A0A6I6AK94-F1
#
_entry.id   AF-A0A6I6AK94-F1
#
_cell.length_a   1.000
_cell.length_b   1.000
_cell.length_c   1.000
_cell.angle_alpha   90.00
_cell.angle_beta   90.00
_cell.angle_gamma   90.00
#
_symmetry.space_group_name_H-M   'P 1'
#
loop_
_entity.id
_entity.type
_entity.pdbx_description
1 polymer ?
#
loop_
_entity_poly.entity_id
_entity_poly.type
_entity_poly.pdbx_seq_one_letter_code
_entity_poly.pdbx_strand_id
1 'polypeptide(L)'
;MLTISKDILPQTFLSYIAFRIAFMDTLERIALAKQVGDDPFESFGYLTEVPFLRSVPPHVQLDLLSVTWAKHLASENVEGDLVDESVVYAVCETAARIIDEQPDEARRYLEGGPLDVHIAIDHFLSSEVRNLHLNLSNEGDFLLISQFQDMSPEEALPMKEEFGIQEEEIEPMFDVLMQWYMSVDFMPNLEGLLQEREVARAITIVGLKQQPLC
;
A
#
# COMPACT_ATOMS: atom_id res chain seq x y z
N MET A 1 -11.44 -9.85 -6.59
CA MET A 1 -11.83 -8.59 -7.22
C MET A 1 -12.18 -7.68 -6.07
N LEU A 2 -11.23 -6.81 -5.71
CA LEU A 2 -11.40 -5.89 -4.59
C LEU A 2 -12.43 -4.83 -4.96
N THR A 3 -13.43 -4.68 -4.11
CA THR A 3 -14.47 -3.64 -4.22
C THR A 3 -14.16 -2.55 -3.21
N ILE A 4 -13.93 -1.34 -3.69
CA ILE A 4 -13.73 -0.14 -2.87
C ILE A 4 -15.03 0.63 -2.87
N SER A 5 -15.67 0.71 -1.70
CA SER A 5 -17.01 1.25 -1.53
C SER A 5 -18.02 0.55 -2.48
N LYS A 6 -18.33 1.15 -3.64
CA LYS A 6 -19.27 0.60 -4.65
C LYS A 6 -18.61 0.18 -5.96
N ASP A 7 -17.31 0.45 -6.12
CA ASP A 7 -16.59 0.26 -7.38
C ASP A 7 -15.57 -0.87 -7.28
N ILE A 8 -15.42 -1.62 -8.35
CA ILE A 8 -14.39 -2.66 -8.45
C ILE A 8 -13.08 -2.00 -8.87
N LEU A 9 -12.02 -2.18 -8.09
CA LEU A 9 -10.68 -1.77 -8.49
C LEU A 9 -10.29 -2.51 -9.78
N PRO A 10 -10.01 -1.81 -10.89
CA PRO A 10 -9.82 -2.46 -12.18
C PRO A 10 -8.54 -3.28 -12.21
N GLN A 11 -8.60 -4.54 -12.65
CA GLN A 11 -7.43 -5.41 -12.84
C GLN A 11 -6.72 -5.07 -14.14
N THR A 12 -5.91 -4.01 -14.12
CA THR A 12 -5.20 -3.48 -15.30
C THR A 12 -3.70 -3.42 -15.07
N PHE A 13 -2.94 -3.19 -16.15
CA PHE A 13 -1.51 -2.92 -16.05
C PHE A 13 -1.20 -1.72 -15.16
N LEU A 14 -2.08 -0.71 -15.11
CA LEU A 14 -1.90 0.45 -14.25
C LEU A 14 -1.90 0.04 -12.77
N SER A 15 -2.82 -0.84 -12.36
CA SER A 15 -2.89 -1.35 -10.99
C SER A 15 -1.63 -2.13 -10.63
N TYR A 16 -1.15 -2.98 -11.55
CA TYR A 16 0.13 -3.66 -11.36
C TYR A 16 1.30 -2.67 -11.21
N ILE A 17 1.38 -1.64 -12.06
CA ILE A 17 2.45 -0.63 -12.01
C ILE A 17 2.43 0.10 -10.67
N ALA A 18 1.25 0.53 -10.21
CA ALA A 18 1.07 1.25 -8.95
C ALA A 18 1.58 0.42 -7.77
N PHE A 19 1.05 -0.81 -7.63
CA PHE A 19 1.44 -1.72 -6.55
C PHE A 19 2.91 -2.09 -6.61
N ARG A 20 3.44 -2.37 -7.81
CA ARG A 20 4.84 -2.81 -7.97
C ARG A 20 5.83 -1.70 -7.65
N ILE A 21 5.62 -0.49 -8.16
CA ILE A 21 6.51 0.64 -7.90
C ILE A 21 6.51 0.96 -6.40
N ALA A 22 5.34 1.05 -5.77
CA ALA A 22 5.23 1.35 -4.34
C ALA A 22 5.88 0.26 -3.46
N PHE A 23 5.72 -1.02 -3.84
CA PHE A 23 6.38 -2.13 -3.16
C PHE A 23 7.91 -2.04 -3.27
N MET A 24 8.43 -1.88 -4.48
CA MET A 24 9.87 -1.86 -4.73
C MET A 24 10.55 -0.66 -4.07
N ASP A 25 9.94 0.53 -4.14
CA ASP A 25 10.45 1.73 -3.46
C ASP A 25 10.52 1.53 -1.94
N THR A 26 9.44 1.01 -1.34
CA THR A 26 9.38 0.76 0.09
C THR A 26 10.42 -0.29 0.51
N LEU A 27 10.56 -1.38 -0.26
CA LEU A 27 11.54 -2.44 0.02
C LEU A 27 12.98 -1.93 -0.06
N GLU A 28 13.29 -1.07 -1.01
CA GLU A 28 14.63 -0.51 -1.14
C GLU A 28 14.97 0.48 -0.03
N ARG A 29 14.01 1.30 0.41
CA ARG A 29 14.19 2.15 1.59
C ARG A 29 14.47 1.32 2.84
N ILE A 30 13.79 0.19 3.03
CA ILE A 30 14.11 -0.75 4.13
C ILE A 30 15.56 -1.25 4.02
N ALA A 31 15.99 -1.64 2.82
CA ALA A 31 17.34 -2.13 2.60
C ALA A 31 18.41 -1.05 2.87
N LEU A 32 18.13 0.20 2.49
CA LEU A 32 19.01 1.34 2.73
C LEU A 32 19.09 1.70 4.23
N ALA A 33 17.95 1.77 4.92
CA ALA A 33 17.89 2.05 6.36
C ALA A 33 18.72 1.04 7.17
N LYS A 34 18.64 -0.25 6.82
CA LYS A 34 19.47 -1.32 7.43
C LYS A 34 20.97 -1.16 7.21
N GLN A 35 21.40 -0.47 6.16
CA GLN A 35 22.82 -0.25 5.84
C GLN A 35 23.39 1.00 6.50
N VAL A 36 22.62 2.09 6.52
CA VAL A 36 23.08 3.41 7.01
C VAL A 36 22.95 3.52 8.53
N GLY A 37 22.14 2.66 9.15
CA GLY A 37 21.77 2.75 10.56
C GLY A 37 20.46 3.49 10.70
N ASP A 38 19.51 2.88 11.39
CA ASP A 38 18.13 3.36 11.51
C ASP A 38 18.06 4.62 12.39
N ASP A 39 17.40 5.67 11.91
CA ASP A 39 16.80 6.65 12.82
C ASP A 39 15.47 6.05 13.29
N PRO A 40 15.31 5.69 14.58
CA PRO A 40 14.10 5.06 15.08
C PRO A 40 12.85 5.96 14.98
N PHE A 41 13.01 7.23 14.61
CA PHE A 41 11.92 8.19 14.43
C PHE A 41 11.59 8.48 12.97
N GLU A 42 12.38 7.99 12.00
CA GLU A 42 12.11 8.27 10.58
C GLU A 42 11.02 7.33 10.04
N SER A 43 9.88 7.91 9.68
CA SER A 43 8.79 7.20 9.01
C SER A 43 8.96 7.28 7.50
N PHE A 44 9.00 6.14 6.82
CA PHE A 44 9.10 6.05 5.37
C PHE A 44 8.26 4.90 4.80
N GLY A 45 8.15 4.85 3.48
CA GLY A 45 7.33 3.89 2.75
C GLY A 45 6.05 4.51 2.20
N TYR A 46 5.32 3.75 1.40
CA TYR A 46 4.18 4.28 0.65
C TYR A 46 3.03 4.74 1.57
N LEU A 47 2.80 4.10 2.73
CA LEU A 47 1.71 4.50 3.64
C LEU A 47 1.92 5.86 4.32
N THR A 48 3.09 6.49 4.15
CA THR A 48 3.28 7.88 4.59
C THR A 48 2.40 8.89 3.85
N GLU A 49 1.83 8.52 2.70
CA GLU A 49 0.82 9.30 1.98
C GLU A 49 -0.52 9.38 2.75
N VAL A 50 -0.76 8.48 3.71
CA VAL A 50 -1.95 8.46 4.57
C VAL A 50 -1.58 8.94 5.99
N PRO A 51 -1.94 10.16 6.40
CA PRO A 51 -1.45 10.75 7.65
C PRO A 51 -1.68 9.89 8.89
N PHE A 52 -2.87 9.26 8.99
CA PHE A 52 -3.22 8.40 10.13
C PHE A 52 -2.32 7.16 10.24
N LEU A 53 -1.85 6.61 9.10
CA LEU A 53 -1.03 5.40 9.02
C LEU A 53 0.46 5.68 8.87
N ARG A 54 0.89 6.94 8.98
CA ARG A 54 2.28 7.33 8.72
C ARG A 54 3.30 6.59 9.58
N SER A 55 2.93 6.23 10.81
CA SER A 55 3.81 5.56 11.76
C SER A 55 3.83 4.03 11.63
N VAL A 56 3.12 3.46 10.66
CA VAL A 56 3.13 2.00 10.42
C VAL A 56 4.54 1.56 10.00
N PRO A 57 5.12 0.53 10.65
CA PRO A 57 6.46 0.06 10.29
C PRO A 57 6.55 -0.37 8.80
N PRO A 58 7.60 0.00 8.06
CA PRO A 58 7.71 -0.25 6.62
C PRO A 58 7.50 -1.72 6.20
N HIS A 59 7.96 -2.68 7.01
CA HIS A 59 7.75 -4.12 6.71
C HIS A 59 6.28 -4.53 6.88
N VAL A 60 5.54 -3.91 7.79
CA VAL A 60 4.08 -4.09 7.93
C VAL A 60 3.37 -3.45 6.75
N GLN A 61 3.83 -2.29 6.25
CA GLN A 61 3.27 -1.68 5.04
C GLN A 61 3.36 -2.65 3.85
N LEU A 62 4.50 -3.32 3.64
CA LEU A 62 4.64 -4.32 2.58
C LEU A 62 3.68 -5.51 2.74
N ASP A 63 3.40 -5.91 3.98
CA ASP A 63 2.45 -6.98 4.27
C ASP A 63 1.01 -6.57 3.90
N LEU A 64 0.58 -5.37 4.33
CA LEU A 64 -0.72 -4.81 3.96
C LEU A 64 -0.88 -4.68 2.45
N LEU A 65 0.14 -4.19 1.75
CA LEU A 65 0.17 -4.14 0.29
C LEU A 65 -0.05 -5.52 -0.31
N SER A 66 0.65 -6.54 0.20
CA SER A 66 0.49 -7.91 -0.29
C SER A 66 -0.94 -8.43 -0.09
N VAL A 67 -1.55 -8.18 1.07
CA VAL A 67 -2.91 -8.60 1.37
C VAL A 67 -3.91 -7.91 0.43
N THR A 68 -3.83 -6.59 0.29
CA THR A 68 -4.71 -5.83 -0.62
C THR A 68 -4.51 -6.27 -2.08
N TRP A 69 -3.28 -6.57 -2.49
CA TRP A 69 -2.99 -7.13 -3.82
C TRP A 69 -3.62 -8.52 -4.03
N ALA A 70 -3.53 -9.41 -3.04
CA ALA A 70 -4.16 -10.73 -3.11
C ALA A 70 -5.71 -10.61 -3.21
N LYS A 71 -6.33 -9.73 -2.41
CA LYS A 71 -7.77 -9.42 -2.53
C LYS A 71 -8.12 -8.87 -3.93
N HIS A 72 -7.26 -8.00 -4.47
CA HIS A 72 -7.43 -7.45 -5.81
C HIS A 72 -7.45 -8.55 -6.88
N LEU A 73 -6.53 -9.51 -6.81
CA LEU A 73 -6.43 -10.64 -7.75
C LEU A 73 -7.47 -11.75 -7.55
N ALA A 74 -8.17 -11.79 -6.41
CA ALA A 74 -9.15 -12.84 -6.13
C ALA A 74 -10.19 -12.96 -7.26
N SER A 75 -10.67 -14.17 -7.52
CA SER A 75 -11.72 -14.39 -8.54
C SER A 75 -13.10 -13.95 -8.06
N GLU A 76 -13.34 -14.01 -6.74
CA GLU A 76 -14.56 -13.55 -6.09
C GLU A 76 -14.50 -12.07 -5.74
N ASN A 77 -15.68 -11.48 -5.53
CA ASN A 77 -15.76 -10.11 -5.02
C ASN A 77 -15.38 -10.12 -3.54
N VAL A 78 -14.38 -9.32 -3.20
CA VAL A 78 -13.94 -9.09 -1.82
C VAL A 78 -14.22 -7.63 -1.52
N GLU A 79 -15.04 -7.40 -0.49
CA GLU A 79 -15.33 -6.05 0.00
C GLU A 79 -14.09 -5.52 0.72
N GLY A 80 -13.65 -4.33 0.32
CA GLY A 80 -12.52 -3.63 0.91
C GLY A 80 -12.93 -2.82 2.12
N ASP A 81 -12.04 -2.74 3.09
CA ASP A 81 -12.16 -1.85 4.25
C ASP A 81 -11.36 -0.54 4.05
N LEU A 82 -11.38 0.35 5.04
CA LEU A 82 -10.60 1.59 5.00
C LEU A 82 -9.09 1.38 4.90
N VAL A 83 -8.57 0.21 5.30
CA VAL A 83 -7.16 -0.13 5.13
C VAL A 83 -6.88 -0.42 3.66
N ASP A 84 -7.71 -1.22 3.00
CA ASP A 84 -7.59 -1.47 1.56
C ASP A 84 -7.69 -0.18 0.74
N GLU A 85 -8.62 0.72 1.11
CA GLU A 85 -8.74 2.05 0.50
C GLU A 85 -7.48 2.88 0.68
N SER A 86 -6.96 2.94 1.91
CA SER A 86 -5.71 3.62 2.24
C SER A 86 -4.54 3.08 1.43
N VAL A 87 -4.45 1.76 1.28
CA VAL A 87 -3.39 1.12 0.49
C VAL A 87 -3.51 1.51 -0.98
N VAL A 88 -4.70 1.38 -1.58
CA VAL A 88 -4.94 1.73 -3.00
C VAL A 88 -4.58 3.19 -3.27
N TYR A 89 -5.05 4.11 -2.43
CA TYR A 89 -4.69 5.52 -2.53
C TYR A 89 -3.18 5.72 -2.47
N ALA A 90 -2.54 5.19 -1.42
CA ALA A 90 -1.14 5.42 -1.15
C ALA A 90 -0.19 4.82 -2.21
N VAL A 91 -0.51 3.64 -2.75
CA VAL A 91 0.30 3.05 -3.84
C VAL A 91 0.15 3.85 -5.13
N CYS A 92 -1.05 4.38 -5.44
CA CYS A 92 -1.26 5.20 -6.63
C CYS A 92 -0.53 6.54 -6.53
N GLU A 93 -0.64 7.25 -5.40
CA GLU A 93 0.06 8.53 -5.21
C GLU A 93 1.59 8.34 -5.19
N THR A 94 2.07 7.32 -4.47
CA THR A 94 3.51 7.01 -4.41
C THR A 94 4.05 6.69 -5.81
N ALA A 95 3.37 5.83 -6.57
CA ALA A 95 3.82 5.45 -7.91
C ALA A 95 3.77 6.63 -8.88
N ALA A 96 2.69 7.42 -8.87
CA ALA A 96 2.57 8.62 -9.70
C ALA A 96 3.70 9.62 -9.39
N ARG A 97 3.99 9.87 -8.11
CA ARG A 97 5.10 10.73 -7.68
C ARG A 97 6.46 10.22 -8.17
N ILE A 98 6.74 8.92 -8.04
CA ILE A 98 8.01 8.33 -8.51
C ILE A 98 8.11 8.39 -10.05
N ILE A 99 7.02 8.15 -10.78
CA ILE A 99 7.02 8.27 -12.25
C ILE A 99 7.35 9.70 -12.69
N ASP A 100 6.80 10.72 -12.02
CA ASP A 100 7.05 12.12 -12.34
C ASP A 100 8.45 12.60 -11.93
N GLU A 101 8.88 12.28 -10.71
CA GLU A 101 10.09 12.83 -10.11
C GLU A 101 11.34 11.99 -10.41
N GLN A 102 11.18 10.68 -10.57
CA GLN A 102 12.26 9.69 -10.64
C GLN A 102 11.99 8.60 -11.71
N PRO A 103 11.78 8.99 -12.99
CA PRO A 103 11.34 8.06 -14.04
C PRO A 103 12.32 6.91 -14.32
N ASP A 104 13.63 7.12 -14.10
CA ASP A 104 14.63 6.07 -14.24
C ASP A 104 14.51 5.01 -13.14
N GLU A 105 14.16 5.42 -11.92
CA GLU A 105 13.88 4.50 -10.81
C GLU A 105 12.58 3.73 -11.04
N ALA A 106 11.51 4.41 -11.48
CA ALA A 106 10.27 3.76 -11.88
C ALA A 106 10.51 2.68 -12.96
N ARG A 107 11.33 2.99 -13.98
CA ARG A 107 11.70 2.00 -15.01
C ARG A 107 12.41 0.79 -14.40
N ARG A 108 13.41 1.03 -13.55
CA ARG A 108 14.17 -0.01 -12.87
C ARG A 108 13.30 -0.90 -11.97
N TYR A 109 12.29 -0.34 -11.31
CA TYR A 109 11.34 -1.11 -10.51
C TYR A 109 10.45 -2.04 -11.34
N LEU A 110 10.10 -1.63 -12.56
CA LEU A 110 9.28 -2.44 -13.47
C LEU A 110 10.10 -3.52 -14.20
N GLU A 111 11.38 -3.26 -14.44
CA GLU A 111 12.28 -4.20 -15.12
C GLU A 111 12.36 -5.56 -14.41
N GLY A 112 12.24 -6.64 -15.19
CA GLY A 112 12.46 -8.00 -14.72
C GLY A 112 11.37 -8.57 -13.80
N GLY A 113 10.23 -7.89 -13.69
CA GLY A 113 9.03 -8.35 -12.98
C GLY A 113 8.21 -9.43 -13.72
N PRO A 114 7.07 -9.86 -13.16
CA PRO A 114 6.16 -10.83 -13.79
C PRO A 114 5.55 -10.36 -15.10
N LEU A 115 5.21 -9.07 -15.20
CA LEU A 115 4.66 -8.48 -16.42
C LEU A 115 5.74 -7.69 -17.15
N ASP A 116 5.87 -7.97 -18.45
CA ASP A 116 6.78 -7.28 -19.35
C ASP A 116 6.14 -5.95 -19.80
N VAL A 117 6.42 -4.89 -19.05
CA VAL A 117 5.79 -3.57 -19.22
C VAL A 117 6.60 -2.72 -20.20
N HIS A 118 6.17 -2.69 -21.47
CA HIS A 118 6.75 -1.85 -22.54
C HIS A 118 5.98 -0.55 -22.73
N ILE A 119 5.97 0.32 -21.72
CA ILE A 119 5.29 1.62 -21.78
C ILE A 119 6.27 2.77 -21.55
N ALA A 120 5.91 3.96 -22.03
CA ALA A 120 6.65 5.17 -21.71
C ALA A 120 6.41 5.53 -20.23
N ILE A 121 7.49 5.75 -19.50
CA ILE A 121 7.46 6.28 -18.14
C ILE A 121 7.49 7.80 -18.25
N ASP A 122 6.31 8.40 -18.27
CA ASP A 122 6.12 9.84 -18.47
C ASP A 122 4.98 10.40 -17.61
N HIS A 123 4.77 11.71 -17.71
CA HIS A 123 3.73 12.41 -16.96
C HIS A 123 2.31 11.93 -17.28
N PHE A 124 2.09 11.42 -18.50
CA PHE A 124 0.79 10.85 -18.86
C PHE A 124 0.55 9.56 -18.06
N LEU A 125 1.53 8.66 -18.00
CA LEU A 125 1.43 7.47 -17.16
C LEU A 125 1.22 7.81 -15.68
N SER A 126 1.94 8.80 -15.13
CA SER A 126 1.73 9.26 -13.75
C SER A 126 0.27 9.68 -13.52
N SER A 127 -0.28 10.46 -14.45
CA SER A 127 -1.67 10.91 -14.38
C SER A 127 -2.66 9.74 -14.43
N GLU A 128 -2.44 8.77 -15.30
CA GLU A 128 -3.28 7.58 -15.42
C GLU A 128 -3.22 6.68 -14.19
N VAL A 129 -2.04 6.53 -13.58
CA VAL A 129 -1.87 5.81 -12.31
C VAL A 129 -2.61 6.53 -11.18
N ARG A 130 -2.52 7.87 -11.10
CA ARG A 130 -3.27 8.66 -10.11
C ARG A 130 -4.78 8.54 -10.31
N ASN A 131 -5.24 8.52 -11.56
CA ASN A 131 -6.66 8.38 -11.89
C ASN A 131 -7.28 7.05 -11.44
N LEU A 132 -6.48 6.02 -11.13
CA LEU A 132 -7.02 4.74 -10.65
C LEU A 132 -7.84 4.91 -9.37
N HIS A 133 -7.32 5.64 -8.38
CA HIS A 133 -8.03 5.84 -7.12
C HIS A 133 -9.07 6.95 -7.21
N LEU A 134 -8.82 7.99 -8.01
CA LEU A 134 -9.77 9.10 -8.23
C LEU A 134 -11.06 8.68 -8.95
N ASN A 135 -11.02 7.59 -9.72
CA ASN A 135 -12.18 7.04 -10.40
C ASN A 135 -13.01 6.09 -9.52
N LEU A 136 -12.55 5.78 -8.30
CA LEU A 136 -13.33 5.02 -7.33
C LEU A 136 -14.22 5.98 -6.55
N SER A 137 -15.42 5.54 -6.18
CA SER A 137 -16.36 6.28 -5.32
C SER A 137 -15.91 6.30 -3.85
N ASN A 138 -14.60 6.38 -3.59
CA ASN A 138 -14.09 6.52 -2.23
C ASN A 138 -14.49 7.89 -1.67
N GLU A 139 -14.81 7.92 -0.38
CA GLU A 139 -15.21 9.16 0.31
C GLU A 139 -13.99 9.89 0.91
N GLY A 140 -12.83 9.21 0.95
CA GLY A 140 -11.58 9.77 1.46
C GLY A 140 -11.55 9.84 2.99
N ASP A 141 -12.44 9.14 3.69
CA ASP A 141 -12.58 9.17 5.15
C ASP A 141 -11.28 8.82 5.86
N PHE A 142 -10.50 7.90 5.31
CA PHE A 142 -9.18 7.51 5.82
C PHE A 142 -8.18 8.69 5.93
N LEU A 143 -8.34 9.74 5.10
CA LEU A 143 -7.53 10.97 5.18
C LEU A 143 -8.00 11.91 6.28
N LEU A 144 -9.25 11.78 6.74
CA LEU A 144 -9.84 12.63 7.77
C LEU A 144 -9.60 12.08 9.18
N ILE A 145 -9.35 10.77 9.34
CA ILE A 145 -9.21 10.13 10.66
C ILE A 145 -8.15 10.81 11.53
N SER A 146 -7.04 11.26 10.95
CA SER A 146 -5.98 11.95 11.70
C SER A 146 -6.44 13.22 12.40
N GLN A 147 -7.52 13.87 11.93
CA GLN A 147 -8.06 15.08 12.55
C GLN A 147 -8.64 14.82 13.94
N PHE A 148 -9.02 13.58 14.24
CA PHE A 148 -9.60 13.19 15.52
C PHE A 148 -8.57 12.67 16.52
N GLN A 149 -7.29 12.47 16.12
CA GLN A 149 -6.27 11.86 16.99
C GLN A 149 -5.93 12.69 18.22
N ASP A 150 -6.03 14.01 18.13
CA ASP A 150 -5.73 14.93 19.23
C ASP A 150 -6.95 15.25 20.11
N MET A 151 -8.12 14.65 19.81
CA MET A 151 -9.38 14.90 20.51
C MET A 151 -9.66 13.84 21.56
N SER A 152 -10.35 14.21 22.65
CA SER A 152 -10.91 13.21 23.56
C SER A 152 -12.07 12.44 22.89
N PRO A 153 -12.40 11.21 23.33
CA PRO A 153 -13.53 10.46 22.77
C PRO A 153 -14.86 11.21 22.80
N GLU A 154 -15.10 12.01 23.86
CA GLU A 154 -16.31 12.83 24.02
C GLU A 154 -16.42 13.95 22.97
N GLU A 155 -15.28 14.47 22.51
CA GLU A 155 -15.21 15.52 21.48
C GLU A 155 -15.19 14.93 20.06
N ALA A 156 -14.54 13.78 19.88
CA ALA A 156 -14.41 13.13 18.58
C ALA A 156 -15.71 12.50 18.09
N LEU A 157 -16.52 11.92 18.99
CA LEU A 157 -17.72 11.16 18.63
C LEU A 157 -18.76 12.01 17.87
N PRO A 158 -19.15 13.22 18.34
CA PRO A 158 -20.11 14.07 17.61
C PRO A 158 -19.57 14.52 16.25
N MET A 159 -18.26 14.74 16.13
CA MET A 159 -17.65 15.14 14.86
C MET A 159 -17.61 13.98 13.87
N LYS A 160 -17.26 12.76 14.31
CA LYS A 160 -17.33 11.56 13.47
C LYS A 160 -18.75 11.34 12.94
N GLU A 161 -19.77 11.51 13.79
CA GLU A 161 -21.17 11.46 13.36
C GLU A 161 -21.52 12.52 12.30
N GLU A 162 -21.01 13.75 12.43
CA GLU A 162 -21.20 14.83 11.45
C GLU A 162 -20.57 14.52 10.08
N PHE A 163 -19.41 13.87 10.08
CA PHE A 163 -18.72 13.41 8.88
C PHE A 163 -19.24 12.07 8.34
N GLY A 164 -20.18 11.42 9.03
CA GLY A 164 -20.74 10.12 8.62
C GLY A 164 -19.84 8.92 8.88
N ILE A 165 -18.75 9.10 9.63
CA ILE A 165 -17.76 8.05 9.90
C ILE A 165 -18.27 7.12 11.00
N GLN A 166 -18.41 5.83 10.67
CA GLN A 166 -18.81 4.82 11.65
C GLN A 166 -17.61 4.27 12.42
N GLU A 167 -17.76 4.06 13.73
CA GLU A 167 -16.65 3.61 14.59
C GLU A 167 -16.17 2.19 14.23
N GLU A 168 -17.07 1.33 13.77
CA GLU A 168 -16.75 -0.04 13.34
C GLU A 168 -15.89 -0.04 12.06
N GLU A 169 -16.06 0.96 11.19
CA GLU A 169 -15.32 1.05 9.92
C GLU A 169 -13.88 1.54 10.12
N ILE A 170 -13.61 2.28 11.20
CA ILE A 170 -12.26 2.80 11.52
C ILE A 170 -11.43 1.83 12.37
N GLU A 171 -12.04 0.85 13.04
CA GLU A 171 -11.35 -0.12 13.91
C GLU A 171 -10.17 -0.81 13.20
N PRO A 172 -10.29 -1.28 11.95
CA PRO A 172 -9.16 -1.87 11.21
C PRO A 172 -7.95 -0.95 11.07
N MET A 173 -8.17 0.36 10.97
CA MET A 173 -7.09 1.35 10.87
C MET A 173 -6.28 1.44 12.17
N PHE A 174 -6.96 1.35 13.32
CA PHE A 174 -6.29 1.31 14.63
C PHE A 174 -5.54 0.00 14.85
N ASP A 175 -6.13 -1.13 14.44
CA ASP A 175 -5.48 -2.43 14.52
C ASP A 175 -4.14 -2.45 13.79
N VAL A 176 -4.08 -1.83 12.60
CA VAL A 176 -2.86 -1.69 11.80
C VAL A 176 -1.75 -0.94 12.56
N LEU A 177 -2.08 0.11 13.32
CA LEU A 177 -1.10 0.85 14.12
C LEU A 177 -0.48 0.00 15.25
N MET A 178 -1.20 -1.04 15.67
CA MET A 178 -0.75 -1.97 16.71
C MET A 178 0.02 -3.17 16.15
N GLN A 179 0.12 -3.29 14.81
CA GLN A 179 0.82 -4.40 14.17
C GLN A 179 2.33 -4.19 14.14
N TRP A 180 3.05 -5.24 14.57
CA TRP A 180 4.52 -5.28 14.56
C TRP A 180 5.10 -6.39 13.70
N TYR A 181 4.27 -7.39 13.37
CA TYR A 181 4.68 -8.61 12.69
C TYR A 181 3.96 -8.72 11.35
N MET A 182 4.65 -9.30 10.38
CA MET A 182 4.06 -9.63 9.07
C MET A 182 3.24 -10.90 9.18
N SER A 183 2.20 -11.00 8.36
CA SER A 183 1.39 -12.19 8.20
C SER A 183 2.21 -13.37 7.70
N VAL A 184 1.73 -14.59 7.98
CA VAL A 184 2.28 -15.82 7.41
C VAL A 184 2.03 -15.92 5.91
N ASP A 185 1.01 -15.21 5.42
CA ASP A 185 0.56 -15.20 4.04
C ASP A 185 1.29 -14.16 3.18
N PHE A 186 2.25 -13.42 3.74
CA PHE A 186 3.01 -12.41 3.01
C PHE A 186 3.58 -12.94 1.69
N MET A 187 4.22 -14.12 1.73
CA MET A 187 4.85 -14.70 0.53
C MET A 187 3.83 -15.12 -0.53
N PRO A 188 2.80 -15.96 -0.23
CA PRO A 188 1.81 -16.33 -1.23
C PRO A 188 1.03 -15.12 -1.76
N ASN A 189 0.81 -14.09 -0.94
CA ASN A 189 0.12 -12.88 -1.35
C ASN A 189 0.89 -12.04 -2.39
N LEU A 190 2.19 -12.29 -2.64
CA LEU A 190 2.98 -11.59 -3.66
C LEU A 190 2.88 -12.21 -5.05
N GLU A 191 2.07 -13.26 -5.22
CA GLU A 191 1.84 -13.89 -6.52
C GLU A 191 1.36 -12.87 -7.56
N GLY A 192 1.96 -12.89 -8.75
CA GLY A 192 1.66 -11.95 -9.83
C GLY A 192 2.23 -10.54 -9.66
N LEU A 193 2.69 -10.15 -8.46
CA LEU A 193 3.36 -8.87 -8.22
C LEU A 193 4.87 -8.97 -8.43
N LEU A 194 5.47 -10.05 -7.91
CA LEU A 194 6.90 -10.30 -7.90
C LEU A 194 7.25 -11.66 -8.51
N GLN A 195 8.45 -11.76 -9.09
CA GLN A 195 9.05 -13.04 -9.47
C GLN A 195 9.58 -13.78 -8.23
N GLU A 196 9.74 -15.10 -8.30
CA GLU A 196 10.25 -15.92 -7.18
C GLU A 196 11.58 -15.39 -6.60
N ARG A 197 12.50 -14.97 -7.47
CA ARG A 197 13.79 -14.38 -7.08
C ARG A 197 13.64 -13.07 -6.29
N GLU A 198 12.62 -12.29 -6.63
CA GLU A 198 12.32 -11.01 -5.98
C GLU A 198 11.67 -11.26 -4.62
N VAL A 199 10.76 -12.25 -4.52
CA VAL A 199 10.19 -12.71 -3.24
C VAL A 199 11.29 -13.17 -2.28
N ALA A 200 12.23 -13.99 -2.76
CA ALA A 200 13.36 -14.45 -1.94
C ALA A 200 14.23 -13.28 -1.41
N ARG A 201 14.47 -12.27 -2.26
CA ARG A 201 15.17 -11.04 -1.86
C ARG A 201 14.35 -10.25 -0.84
N ALA A 202 13.05 -10.09 -1.06
CA ALA A 202 12.16 -9.36 -0.17
C ALA A 202 12.16 -9.97 1.23
N ILE A 203 11.98 -11.29 1.36
CA ILE A 203 12.04 -12.05 2.62
C ILE A 203 13.34 -11.76 3.38
N THR A 204 14.47 -11.78 2.68
CA THR A 204 15.78 -11.50 3.27
C THR A 204 15.87 -10.06 3.79
N ILE A 205 15.37 -9.09 3.00
CA ILE A 205 15.37 -7.68 3.37
C ILE A 205 14.45 -7.42 4.55
N VAL A 206 13.25 -8.00 4.60
CA VAL A 206 12.32 -7.80 5.74
C VAL A 206 12.72 -8.62 6.98
N GLY A 207 13.62 -9.60 6.83
CA GLY A 207 14.16 -10.39 7.95
C GLY A 207 13.25 -11.54 8.38
N LEU A 208 12.37 -12.00 7.49
CA LEU A 208 11.58 -13.21 7.71
C LEU A 208 12.50 -14.44 7.58
N LYS A 209 12.45 -15.35 8.56
CA LYS A 209 13.18 -16.62 8.47
C LYS A 209 12.52 -17.47 7.40
N GLN A 210 13.28 -17.92 6.39
CA GLN A 210 12.80 -18.90 5.42
C GLN A 210 12.33 -20.15 6.18
N GLN A 211 11.03 -20.42 6.20
CA GLN A 211 10.54 -21.75 6.54
C GLN A 211 10.71 -22.63 5.30
N PRO A 212 11.28 -23.84 5.42
CA PRO A 212 11.36 -24.75 4.29
C PRO A 212 9.93 -25.05 3.82
N LEU A 213 9.66 -24.79 2.54
CA LEU A 213 8.46 -25.27 1.85
C LEU A 213 8.44 -26.81 1.97
N CYS A 214 7.50 -27.33 2.76
CA CYS A 214 7.23 -28.77 2.88
C CYS A 214 6.38 -29.24 1.69
#